data_AF-A0A259HGX8-F1
#
_entry.id   AF-A0A259HGX8-F1
#
_cell.length_a   1.000
_cell.length_b   1.000
_cell.length_c   1.000
_cell.angle_alpha   90.00
_cell.angle_beta   90.00
_cell.angle_gamma   90.00
#
_symmetry.space_group_name_H-M   'P 1'
#
loop_
_entity.id
_entity.type
_entity.pdbx_description
1 polymer ?
#
loop_
_entity_poly.entity_id
_entity_poly.type
_entity_poly.pdbx_seq_one_letter_code
_entity_poly.pdbx_strand_id
1 'polypeptide(L)'
;MVGLSDKKLHFSLFLHLYLGMKKALFSCLFLLSCLTIWSQTSKGNASNKRDTVFLEKLMQSKPAFFKHILAYPDSFQVQIVYTQINRDAKNKPSFKEYSFHLGKQYFYPASTVKMPIAFLALEKLKDLDIKGLDRNTTMVTDSAYSGQTMVYNQPNAIDGRATIENYIKQIFLVSDNDAFNRLYEFVGQETIQEKLTVKGYPEMVIRHRLDVSMTADQNRAGNPIVFYDTASQKIYQQAGTFSKADFPKK
;
A
#
# COMPACT_ATOMS: atom_id res chain seq x y z
N MET A 1 -15.28 48.35 16.77
CA MET A 1 -14.53 47.47 17.70
C MET A 1 -15.46 46.32 18.05
N VAL A 2 -15.16 45.02 17.92
CA VAL A 2 -14.03 44.24 17.35
C VAL A 2 -14.75 43.09 16.61
N GLY A 3 -14.55 42.82 15.31
CA GLY A 3 -13.32 42.25 14.76
C GLY A 3 -13.46 40.74 14.54
N LEU A 4 -14.44 40.33 13.73
CA LEU A 4 -14.63 38.93 13.31
C LEU A 4 -13.53 38.54 12.31
N SER A 5 -12.64 37.64 12.72
CA SER A 5 -11.57 37.13 11.85
C SER A 5 -12.01 35.87 11.12
N ASP A 6 -12.18 36.01 9.80
CA ASP A 6 -12.29 34.92 8.84
C ASP A 6 -11.17 33.88 9.04
N LYS A 7 -11.54 32.60 9.15
CA LYS A 7 -10.62 31.48 8.87
C LYS A 7 -11.06 30.78 7.59
N LYS A 8 -10.65 31.36 6.46
CA LYS A 8 -10.80 30.74 5.14
C LYS A 8 -10.05 29.40 5.11
N LEU A 9 -10.79 28.31 4.88
CA LEU A 9 -10.20 27.02 4.51
C LEU A 9 -9.58 27.16 3.11
N HIS A 10 -8.26 27.15 3.02
CA HIS A 10 -7.58 27.08 1.73
C HIS A 10 -7.55 25.63 1.22
N PHE A 11 -8.49 25.29 0.33
CA PHE A 11 -8.31 24.18 -0.60
C PHE A 11 -7.28 24.60 -1.65
N SER A 12 -6.14 23.90 -1.73
CA SER A 12 -5.16 24.10 -2.80
C SER A 12 -5.36 23.04 -3.89
N LEU A 13 -6.01 23.47 -4.97
CA LEU A 13 -6.16 22.69 -6.20
C LEU A 13 -4.86 22.83 -7.02
N PHE A 14 -4.12 21.75 -7.23
CA PHE A 14 -2.95 21.76 -8.11
C PHE A 14 -3.38 21.67 -9.58
N LEU A 15 -3.31 22.79 -10.29
CA LEU A 15 -3.41 22.85 -11.75
C LEU A 15 -2.03 23.18 -12.33
N HIS A 16 -1.45 22.25 -13.10
CA HIS A 16 -0.21 22.50 -13.84
C HIS A 16 -0.51 23.37 -15.07
N LEU A 17 0.11 24.54 -15.17
CA LEU A 17 0.28 25.23 -16.45
C LEU A 17 1.75 25.18 -16.86
N TYR A 18 2.00 24.67 -18.07
CA TYR A 18 3.33 24.51 -18.63
C TYR A 18 3.58 25.62 -19.67
N LEU A 19 4.43 26.59 -19.35
CA LEU A 19 4.90 27.62 -20.28
C LEU A 19 6.42 27.78 -20.10
N GLY A 20 7.17 27.62 -21.19
CA GLY A 20 8.63 27.46 -21.16
C GLY A 20 9.42 28.75 -21.35
N MET A 21 10.67 28.58 -21.84
CA MET A 21 11.77 29.57 -21.93
C MET A 21 12.57 29.70 -20.60
N LYS A 22 13.91 29.82 -20.59
CA LYS A 22 14.92 29.72 -21.67
C LYS A 22 16.28 29.27 -21.07
N LYS A 23 17.21 28.85 -21.94
CA LYS A 23 18.55 28.37 -21.57
C LYS A 23 19.41 29.46 -20.91
N ALA A 24 20.21 29.09 -19.91
CA ALA A 24 21.45 29.80 -19.53
C ALA A 24 22.47 28.78 -18.99
N LEU A 25 23.70 28.81 -19.50
CA LEU A 25 24.81 28.00 -19.00
C LEU A 25 25.39 28.64 -17.74
N PHE A 26 25.83 27.81 -16.79
CA PHE A 26 27.08 28.05 -16.07
C PHE A 26 27.76 26.71 -15.78
N SER A 27 29.09 26.65 -15.92
CA SER A 27 29.92 25.44 -15.75
C SER A 27 31.16 25.78 -14.93
N CYS A 28 31.77 24.76 -14.30
CA CYS A 28 32.99 24.83 -13.46
C CYS A 28 32.78 25.64 -12.14
N LEU A 29 33.31 25.33 -10.95
CA LEU A 29 34.22 24.33 -10.37
C LEU A 29 33.94 24.36 -8.81
N PHE A 30 34.40 23.53 -7.87
CA PHE A 30 35.25 22.31 -7.83
C PHE A 30 35.00 21.52 -6.52
N LEU A 31 35.50 20.28 -6.45
CA LEU A 31 35.90 19.43 -5.30
C LEU A 31 35.33 19.57 -3.86
N LEU A 32 34.89 18.40 -3.35
CA LEU A 32 35.08 17.80 -2.02
C LEU A 32 35.11 18.69 -0.74
N SER A 33 34.11 18.47 0.12
CA SER A 33 34.36 18.32 1.57
C SER A 33 33.41 17.30 2.21
N CYS A 34 34.01 16.20 2.70
CA CYS A 34 33.57 15.31 3.78
C CYS A 34 32.14 15.36 4.34
N LEU A 35 31.48 14.19 4.27
CA LEU A 35 30.94 13.49 5.45
C LEU A 35 30.55 14.33 6.68
N THR A 36 29.31 14.84 6.69
CA THR A 36 28.51 14.85 7.91
C THR A 36 27.18 14.16 7.66
N ILE A 37 27.18 12.84 7.80
CA ILE A 37 25.95 12.07 8.05
C ILE A 37 25.45 12.50 9.44
N TRP A 38 24.66 13.55 9.50
CA TRP A 38 23.74 13.73 10.62
C TRP A 38 22.53 12.85 10.37
N SER A 39 22.72 11.58 10.71
CA SER A 39 21.65 10.69 11.14
C SER A 39 21.01 11.31 12.39
N GLN A 40 20.12 12.27 12.18
CA GLN A 40 19.07 12.60 13.15
C GLN A 40 18.16 11.38 13.26
N THR A 41 18.65 10.37 13.97
CA THR A 41 17.82 9.40 14.66
C THR A 41 16.93 10.21 15.60
N SER A 42 15.74 10.56 15.12
CA SER A 42 14.71 11.13 15.95
C SER A 42 14.30 10.05 16.95
N LYS A 43 15.03 9.97 18.07
CA LYS A 43 14.60 9.32 19.31
C LYS A 43 13.41 10.11 19.85
N GLY A 44 12.29 9.98 19.15
CA GLY A 44 10.97 10.46 19.54
C GLY A 44 10.41 9.59 20.66
N ASN A 45 11.15 9.43 21.75
CA ASN A 45 10.63 8.91 23.01
C ASN A 45 9.77 9.99 23.68
N ALA A 46 8.74 10.43 22.98
CA ALA A 46 7.53 10.91 23.62
C ALA A 46 6.57 9.71 23.61
N SER A 47 6.29 9.17 24.80
CA SER A 47 5.08 8.38 24.99
C SER A 47 3.90 9.34 24.83
N ASN A 48 3.51 9.61 23.58
CA ASN A 48 2.30 10.33 23.24
C ASN A 48 1.14 9.42 23.63
N LYS A 49 0.76 9.48 24.91
CA LYS A 49 -0.40 8.78 25.45
C LYS A 49 -1.60 9.11 24.58
N ARG A 50 -2.05 8.11 23.82
CA ARG A 50 -3.08 8.26 22.80
C ARG A 50 -4.36 8.81 23.42
N ASP A 51 -4.95 9.83 22.80
CA ASP A 51 -6.16 10.48 23.30
C ASP A 51 -7.37 9.59 22.99
N THR A 52 -7.99 9.04 24.04
CA THR A 52 -9.14 8.13 23.92
C THR A 52 -10.49 8.84 24.00
N VAL A 53 -10.49 10.15 24.29
CA VAL A 53 -11.70 10.90 24.69
C VAL A 53 -12.22 11.76 23.55
N PHE A 54 -11.33 12.32 22.72
CA PHE A 54 -11.72 13.19 21.62
C PHE A 54 -12.69 12.53 20.62
N LEU A 55 -12.38 11.31 20.17
CA LEU A 55 -13.20 10.61 19.17
C LEU A 55 -14.56 10.21 19.73
N GLU A 56 -14.61 9.74 20.97
CA GLU A 56 -15.87 9.42 21.65
C GLU A 56 -16.76 10.67 21.77
N LYS A 57 -16.22 11.79 22.27
CA LYS A 57 -16.96 13.06 22.37
C LYS A 57 -17.40 13.59 21.00
N LEU A 58 -16.57 13.44 19.97
CA LEU A 58 -16.93 13.81 18.59
C LEU A 58 -18.13 12.98 18.10
N MET A 59 -18.12 11.67 18.32
CA MET A 59 -19.24 10.78 17.97
C MET A 59 -20.50 11.11 18.78
N GLN A 60 -20.37 11.33 20.10
CA GLN A 60 -21.47 11.75 20.98
C GLN A 60 -22.10 13.09 20.53
N SER A 61 -21.30 14.03 20.02
CA SER A 61 -21.79 15.32 19.47
C SER A 61 -22.58 15.18 18.16
N LYS A 62 -22.59 13.99 17.55
CA LYS A 62 -23.24 13.67 16.28
C LYS A 62 -24.20 12.47 16.43
N PRO A 63 -25.20 12.54 17.33
CA PRO A 63 -26.03 11.39 17.70
C PRO A 63 -26.85 10.82 16.54
N ALA A 64 -27.20 11.65 15.55
CA ALA A 64 -27.89 11.22 14.32
C ALA A 64 -27.13 10.13 13.54
N PHE A 65 -25.80 10.09 13.63
CA PHE A 65 -24.96 9.07 12.99
C PHE A 65 -24.50 7.99 13.97
N PHE A 66 -24.16 8.37 15.21
CA PHE A 66 -23.42 7.47 16.11
C PHE A 66 -24.18 6.98 17.35
N LYS A 67 -25.39 7.49 17.67
CA LYS A 67 -26.11 7.05 18.88
C LYS A 67 -26.31 5.54 18.94
N HIS A 68 -26.67 4.92 17.80
CA HIS A 68 -26.85 3.47 17.73
C HIS A 68 -25.54 2.70 17.87
N ILE A 69 -24.45 3.17 17.23
CA ILE A 69 -23.14 2.53 17.30
C ILE A 69 -22.58 2.57 18.74
N LEU A 70 -22.70 3.72 19.40
CA LEU A 70 -22.26 3.92 20.79
C LEU A 70 -23.10 3.14 21.82
N ALA A 71 -24.36 2.83 21.51
CA ALA A 71 -25.24 2.07 22.40
C ALA A 71 -24.98 0.56 22.42
N TYR A 72 -24.33 0.00 21.39
CA TYR A 72 -24.09 -1.44 21.25
C TYR A 72 -22.61 -1.75 20.92
N PRO A 73 -21.67 -1.38 21.81
CA PRO A 73 -20.24 -1.50 21.55
C PRO A 73 -19.78 -2.94 21.31
N ASP A 74 -20.34 -3.91 22.04
CA ASP A 74 -19.99 -5.33 21.92
C ASP A 74 -20.51 -5.97 20.62
N SER A 75 -21.59 -5.42 20.05
CA SER A 75 -22.19 -5.89 18.79
C SER A 75 -21.49 -5.32 17.57
N PHE A 76 -21.10 -4.04 17.58
CA PHE A 76 -20.45 -3.40 16.44
C PHE A 76 -18.91 -3.45 16.48
N GLN A 77 -18.31 -3.53 17.67
CA GLN A 77 -16.86 -3.64 17.90
C GLN A 77 -16.02 -2.61 17.12
N VAL A 78 -16.57 -1.43 16.87
CA VAL A 78 -15.93 -0.37 16.08
C VAL A 78 -14.65 0.09 16.76
N GLN A 79 -13.54 0.01 16.04
CA GLN A 79 -12.27 0.59 16.46
C GLN A 79 -11.86 1.68 15.47
N ILE A 80 -11.34 2.78 16.00
CA ILE A 80 -10.82 3.88 15.20
C ILE A 80 -9.44 4.21 15.72
N VAL A 81 -8.46 4.31 14.81
CA VAL A 81 -7.18 4.95 15.08
C VAL A 81 -7.08 6.14 14.13
N TYR A 82 -6.91 7.33 14.69
CA TYR A 82 -6.76 8.56 13.92
C TYR A 82 -5.44 9.23 14.29
N THR A 83 -4.54 9.36 13.31
CA THR A 83 -3.25 10.04 13.47
C THR A 83 -3.30 11.38 12.74
N GLN A 84 -3.38 12.46 13.51
CA GLN A 84 -3.30 13.82 13.01
C GLN A 84 -1.83 14.16 12.70
N ILE A 85 -1.54 14.43 11.43
CA ILE A 85 -0.22 14.88 10.96
C ILE A 85 -0.20 16.41 11.01
N ASN A 86 0.44 16.96 12.03
CA ASN A 86 0.72 18.39 12.12
C ASN A 86 2.05 18.69 11.43
N ARG A 87 2.20 19.88 10.84
CA ARG A 87 3.44 20.32 10.19
C ARG A 87 3.80 21.72 10.67
N ASP A 88 5.07 21.93 11.01
CA ASP A 88 5.58 23.25 11.35
C ASP A 88 5.83 24.13 10.11
N ALA A 89 6.26 25.37 10.32
CA ALA A 89 6.59 26.30 9.24
C ALA A 89 7.76 25.85 8.33
N LYS A 90 8.49 24.80 8.72
CA LYS A 90 9.57 24.16 7.94
C LYS A 90 9.13 22.82 7.35
N ASN A 91 7.82 22.54 7.34
CA ASN A 91 7.20 21.29 6.87
C ASN A 91 7.62 20.03 7.65
N LYS A 92 8.22 20.17 8.84
CA LYS A 92 8.59 19.03 9.70
C LYS A 92 7.32 18.45 10.34
N PRO A 93 7.05 17.14 10.20
CA PRO A 93 5.85 16.54 10.77
C PRO A 93 5.98 16.31 12.28
N SER A 94 4.86 16.47 12.99
CA SER A 94 4.63 15.93 14.33
C SER A 94 3.27 15.24 14.39
N PHE A 95 3.18 14.14 15.14
CA PHE A 95 2.00 13.29 15.15
C PHE A 95 1.25 13.43 16.47
N LYS A 96 -0.06 13.63 16.40
CA LYS A 96 -0.96 13.47 17.54
C LYS A 96 -1.94 12.35 17.24
N GLU A 97 -1.98 11.34 18.11
CA GLU A 97 -2.79 10.16 17.92
C GLU A 97 -4.03 10.16 18.83
N TYR A 98 -5.12 9.66 18.26
CA TYR A 98 -6.39 9.46 18.92
C TYR A 98 -6.88 8.03 18.66
N SER A 99 -7.61 7.43 19.61
CA SER A 99 -8.25 6.12 19.38
C SER A 99 -9.61 6.00 20.03
N PHE A 100 -10.48 5.21 19.40
CA PHE A 100 -11.74 4.76 19.97
C PHE A 100 -11.71 3.21 20.05
N HIS A 101 -11.99 2.67 21.24
CA HIS A 101 -12.11 1.22 21.53
C HIS A 101 -10.98 0.31 21.02
N LEU A 102 -9.76 0.82 20.87
CA LEU A 102 -8.64 0.03 20.35
C LEU A 102 -8.33 -1.18 21.25
N GLY A 103 -8.27 -2.36 20.64
CA GLY A 103 -7.88 -3.61 21.29
C GLY A 103 -7.11 -4.55 20.35
N LYS A 104 -7.23 -5.86 20.58
CA LYS A 104 -6.55 -6.94 19.82
C LYS A 104 -7.52 -7.85 19.06
N GLN A 105 -8.74 -7.39 18.82
CA GLN A 105 -9.78 -8.16 18.13
C GLN A 105 -9.38 -8.40 16.67
N TYR A 106 -9.67 -9.61 16.17
CA TYR A 106 -9.50 -9.92 14.76
C TYR A 106 -10.57 -9.22 13.91
N PHE A 107 -10.14 -8.47 12.89
CA PHE A 107 -11.01 -7.94 11.86
C PHE A 107 -10.81 -8.71 10.55
N TYR A 108 -11.91 -9.05 9.87
CA TYR A 108 -11.83 -9.51 8.50
C TYR A 108 -11.47 -8.31 7.60
N PRO A 109 -10.31 -8.31 6.92
CA PRO A 109 -9.80 -7.10 6.27
C PRO A 109 -10.53 -6.73 4.97
N ALA A 110 -11.35 -7.64 4.42
CA ALA A 110 -11.99 -7.47 3.11
C ALA A 110 -10.97 -6.95 2.05
N SER A 111 -11.34 -5.94 1.26
CA SER A 111 -10.45 -5.39 0.22
C SER A 111 -9.26 -4.56 0.76
N THR A 112 -9.13 -4.31 2.07
CA THR A 112 -7.99 -3.53 2.59
C THR A 112 -6.65 -4.24 2.42
N VAL A 113 -6.63 -5.58 2.26
CA VAL A 113 -5.43 -6.36 1.91
C VAL A 113 -4.79 -5.96 0.58
N LYS A 114 -5.54 -5.31 -0.32
CA LYS A 114 -5.07 -5.00 -1.67
C LYS A 114 -3.96 -3.95 -1.70
N MET A 115 -4.01 -2.98 -0.78
CA MET A 115 -2.99 -1.92 -0.69
C MET A 115 -1.61 -2.47 -0.27
N PRO A 116 -1.50 -3.30 0.79
CA PRO A 116 -0.23 -3.96 1.12
C PRO A 116 0.34 -4.83 -0.02
N ILE A 117 -0.48 -5.56 -0.77
CA ILE A 117 0.01 -6.33 -1.93
C ILE A 117 0.50 -5.44 -3.07
N ALA A 118 -0.19 -4.35 -3.38
CA ALA A 118 0.29 -3.36 -4.35
C ALA A 118 1.65 -2.78 -3.96
N PHE A 119 1.88 -2.52 -2.67
CA PHE A 119 3.16 -2.01 -2.18
C PHE A 119 4.26 -3.07 -2.19
N LEU A 120 3.96 -4.30 -1.78
CA LEU A 120 4.92 -5.41 -1.82
C LEU A 120 5.31 -5.81 -3.26
N ALA A 121 4.41 -5.65 -4.23
CA ALA A 121 4.73 -5.84 -5.65
C ALA A 121 5.73 -4.79 -6.16
N LEU A 122 5.55 -3.51 -5.80
CA LEU A 122 6.51 -2.45 -6.13
C LEU A 122 7.84 -2.61 -5.38
N GLU A 123 7.81 -3.08 -4.13
CA GLU A 123 9.01 -3.40 -3.36
C GLU A 123 9.78 -4.55 -4.01
N LYS A 124 9.13 -5.68 -4.32
CA LYS A 124 9.78 -6.80 -5.03
C LYS A 124 10.33 -6.38 -6.40
N LEU A 125 9.57 -5.59 -7.16
CA LEU A 125 10.03 -5.06 -8.45
C LEU A 125 11.31 -4.23 -8.31
N LYS A 126 11.40 -3.40 -7.27
CA LYS A 126 12.60 -2.62 -6.96
C LYS A 126 13.75 -3.50 -6.47
N ASP A 127 13.47 -4.45 -5.58
CA ASP A 127 14.46 -5.36 -4.99
C ASP A 127 15.12 -6.28 -6.04
N LEU A 128 14.47 -6.51 -7.20
CA LEU A 128 15.05 -7.23 -8.33
C LEU A 128 16.19 -6.45 -9.03
N ASP A 129 16.12 -5.11 -9.06
CA ASP A 129 17.12 -4.20 -9.66
C ASP A 129 17.58 -4.56 -11.10
N ILE A 130 16.68 -5.13 -11.91
CA ILE A 130 16.99 -5.55 -13.29
C ILE A 130 16.81 -4.38 -14.26
N LYS A 131 17.87 -4.04 -15.00
CA LYS A 131 17.83 -2.98 -16.03
C LYS A 131 16.74 -3.27 -17.08
N GLY A 132 15.80 -2.33 -17.24
CA GLY A 132 14.68 -2.43 -18.19
C GLY A 132 13.43 -3.14 -17.65
N LEU A 133 13.50 -3.69 -16.43
CA LEU A 133 12.33 -4.20 -15.72
C LEU A 133 11.72 -3.07 -14.87
N ASP A 134 10.54 -2.60 -15.24
CA ASP A 134 9.77 -1.63 -14.48
C ASP A 134 8.27 -1.99 -14.44
N ARG A 135 7.46 -1.13 -13.80
CA ARG A 135 6.04 -1.42 -13.56
C ARG A 135 5.17 -1.47 -14.82
N ASN A 136 5.69 -0.98 -15.96
CA ASN A 136 5.08 -0.93 -17.28
C ASN A 136 5.60 -2.03 -18.21
N THR A 137 6.58 -2.83 -17.77
CA THR A 137 7.03 -4.04 -18.46
C THR A 137 5.90 -5.05 -18.51
N THR A 138 5.78 -5.76 -19.64
CA THR A 138 4.70 -6.74 -19.88
C THR A 138 4.88 -7.94 -18.94
N MET A 139 3.91 -8.21 -18.08
CA MET A 139 3.91 -9.31 -17.09
C MET A 139 2.96 -10.42 -17.52
N VAL A 140 3.49 -11.50 -18.08
CA VAL A 140 2.74 -12.71 -18.42
C VAL A 140 2.67 -13.64 -17.21
N THR A 141 1.50 -14.18 -16.94
CA THR A 141 1.25 -15.17 -15.88
C THR A 141 0.87 -16.50 -16.51
N ASP A 142 1.59 -17.57 -16.19
CA ASP A 142 1.36 -18.93 -16.68
C ASP A 142 0.78 -19.82 -15.56
N SER A 143 0.62 -21.11 -15.79
CA SER A 143 0.13 -22.09 -14.82
C SER A 143 1.05 -23.30 -14.72
N ALA A 144 1.33 -23.75 -13.50
CA ALA A 144 2.12 -24.95 -13.21
C ALA A 144 1.50 -25.82 -12.07
N TYR A 145 0.33 -25.45 -11.57
CA TYR A 145 -0.37 -26.16 -10.50
C TYR A 145 -1.89 -26.14 -10.68
N SER A 146 -2.61 -27.08 -10.08
CA SER A 146 -4.07 -27.15 -10.20
C SER A 146 -4.77 -25.89 -9.67
N GLY A 147 -5.81 -25.44 -10.38
CA GLY A 147 -6.57 -24.24 -10.02
C GLY A 147 -5.90 -22.91 -10.36
N GLN A 148 -4.69 -22.89 -10.90
CA GLN A 148 -4.07 -21.67 -11.42
C GLN A 148 -4.68 -21.25 -12.75
N THR A 149 -4.86 -19.95 -12.97
CA THR A 149 -5.27 -19.36 -14.25
C THR A 149 -4.08 -18.66 -14.93
N MET A 150 -4.11 -18.59 -16.26
CA MET A 150 -3.10 -17.92 -17.08
C MET A 150 -3.59 -16.53 -17.50
N VAL A 151 -2.69 -15.56 -17.65
CA VAL A 151 -2.97 -14.23 -18.19
C VAL A 151 -1.85 -13.80 -19.13
N TYR A 152 -2.18 -13.73 -20.42
CA TYR A 152 -1.27 -13.33 -21.51
C TYR A 152 -1.48 -11.88 -21.97
N ASN A 153 -2.66 -11.32 -21.72
CA ASN A 153 -3.05 -9.95 -22.05
C ASN A 153 -4.08 -9.41 -21.04
N GLN A 154 -4.28 -8.09 -21.03
CA GLN A 154 -5.36 -7.44 -20.28
C GLN A 154 -6.23 -6.62 -21.25
N PRO A 155 -7.40 -7.13 -21.69
CA PRO A 155 -8.28 -6.41 -22.62
C PRO A 155 -8.73 -5.02 -22.15
N ASN A 156 -8.77 -4.80 -20.83
CA ASN A 156 -9.16 -3.53 -20.20
C ASN A 156 -7.97 -2.53 -20.06
N ALA A 157 -6.78 -2.89 -20.53
CA ALA A 157 -5.63 -1.98 -20.61
C ALA A 157 -5.62 -1.25 -21.97
N ILE A 158 -5.19 0.02 -21.98
CA ILE A 158 -5.18 0.88 -23.18
C ILE A 158 -4.40 0.25 -24.36
N ASP A 159 -3.32 -0.47 -24.05
CA ASP A 159 -2.44 -1.14 -25.01
C ASP A 159 -2.57 -2.68 -24.96
N GLY A 160 -3.58 -3.20 -24.27
CA GLY A 160 -3.81 -4.63 -24.07
C GLY A 160 -2.78 -5.35 -23.18
N ARG A 161 -1.77 -4.67 -22.64
CA ARG A 161 -0.67 -5.32 -21.91
C ARG A 161 -0.99 -5.50 -20.43
N ALA A 162 -0.74 -6.72 -19.95
CA ALA A 162 -0.69 -7.02 -18.53
C ALA A 162 0.55 -6.33 -17.93
N THR A 163 0.36 -5.45 -16.93
CA THR A 163 1.48 -4.75 -16.26
C THR A 163 1.18 -4.54 -14.78
N ILE A 164 2.24 -4.43 -13.95
CA ILE A 164 2.09 -4.12 -12.52
C ILE A 164 1.35 -2.78 -12.33
N GLU A 165 1.62 -1.78 -13.18
CA GLU A 165 0.92 -0.50 -13.12
C GLU A 165 -0.59 -0.65 -13.38
N ASN A 166 -1.00 -1.45 -14.38
CA ASN A 166 -2.41 -1.68 -14.69
C ASN A 166 -3.13 -2.43 -13.56
N TYR A 167 -2.50 -3.45 -12.97
CA TYR A 167 -3.06 -4.12 -11.80
C TYR A 167 -3.21 -3.17 -10.59
N ILE A 168 -2.21 -2.34 -10.32
CA ILE A 168 -2.28 -1.34 -9.24
C ILE A 168 -3.39 -0.31 -9.50
N LYS A 169 -3.56 0.16 -10.73
CA LYS A 169 -4.67 1.04 -11.13
C LYS A 169 -6.03 0.37 -10.88
N GLN A 170 -6.22 -0.88 -11.29
CA GLN A 170 -7.49 -1.61 -11.10
C GLN A 170 -7.80 -1.86 -9.61
N ILE A 171 -6.79 -2.16 -8.80
CA ILE A 171 -6.92 -2.26 -7.33
C ILE A 171 -7.45 -0.95 -6.72
N PHE A 172 -6.89 0.20 -7.09
CA PHE A 172 -7.25 1.47 -6.45
C PHE A 172 -8.47 2.18 -7.06
N LEU A 173 -8.78 1.93 -8.33
CA LEU A 173 -9.92 2.57 -9.02
C LEU A 173 -11.24 1.81 -8.83
N VAL A 174 -11.20 0.48 -8.87
CA VAL A 174 -12.41 -0.37 -8.85
C VAL A 174 -12.35 -1.52 -7.85
N SER A 175 -11.30 -1.60 -7.03
CA SER A 175 -11.11 -2.70 -6.07
C SER A 175 -11.11 -4.07 -6.76
N ASP A 176 -10.41 -4.20 -7.88
CA ASP A 176 -10.40 -5.43 -8.66
C ASP A 176 -9.78 -6.62 -7.88
N ASN A 177 -10.44 -7.78 -7.92
CA ASN A 177 -10.01 -9.00 -7.23
C ASN A 177 -8.93 -9.76 -8.03
N ASP A 178 -9.03 -9.79 -9.37
CA ASP A 178 -8.05 -10.48 -10.21
C ASP A 178 -6.73 -9.72 -10.27
N ALA A 179 -6.76 -8.39 -10.32
CA ALA A 179 -5.57 -7.57 -10.21
C ALA A 179 -4.80 -7.80 -8.90
N PHE A 180 -5.53 -7.98 -7.79
CA PHE A 180 -4.94 -8.43 -6.54
C PHE A 180 -4.33 -9.83 -6.66
N ASN A 181 -5.04 -10.78 -7.27
CA ASN A 181 -4.58 -12.16 -7.44
C ASN A 181 -3.27 -12.22 -8.24
N ARG A 182 -3.16 -11.48 -9.34
CA ARG A 182 -1.95 -11.43 -10.17
C ARG A 182 -0.76 -10.82 -9.40
N LEU A 183 -0.97 -9.79 -8.58
CA LEU A 183 0.10 -9.25 -7.72
C LEU A 183 0.45 -10.17 -6.55
N TYR A 184 -0.52 -10.88 -5.97
CA TYR A 184 -0.29 -11.92 -4.94
C TYR A 184 0.58 -13.06 -5.50
N GLU A 185 0.30 -13.49 -6.73
CA GLU A 185 1.08 -14.49 -7.47
C GLU A 185 2.48 -14.00 -7.81
N PHE A 186 2.62 -12.72 -8.21
CA PHE A 186 3.93 -12.12 -8.45
C PHE A 186 4.77 -12.06 -7.19
N VAL A 187 4.24 -11.56 -6.07
CA VAL A 187 5.03 -11.46 -4.82
C VAL A 187 5.33 -12.84 -4.25
N GLY A 188 4.33 -13.72 -4.18
CA GLY A 188 4.40 -15.05 -3.59
C GLY A 188 3.93 -15.06 -2.12
N GLN A 189 3.08 -16.02 -1.77
CA GLN A 189 2.42 -16.12 -0.45
C GLN A 189 3.41 -16.07 0.74
N GLU A 190 4.54 -16.76 0.63
CA GLU A 190 5.56 -16.84 1.68
C GLU A 190 6.26 -15.49 1.88
N THR A 191 6.76 -14.92 0.78
CA THR A 191 7.37 -13.57 0.74
C THR A 191 6.44 -12.50 1.29
N ILE A 192 5.13 -12.60 1.05
CA ILE A 192 4.13 -11.68 1.61
C ILE A 192 4.13 -11.77 3.15
N GLN A 193 4.04 -12.96 3.72
CA GLN A 193 4.00 -13.13 5.17
C GLN A 193 5.33 -12.74 5.84
N GLU A 194 6.46 -13.06 5.23
CA GLU A 194 7.79 -12.66 5.69
C GLU A 194 7.95 -11.13 5.71
N LYS A 195 7.64 -10.46 4.59
CA LYS A 195 7.75 -9.00 4.48
C LYS A 195 6.79 -8.27 5.41
N LEU A 196 5.58 -8.79 5.66
CA LEU A 196 4.65 -8.24 6.65
C LEU A 196 5.19 -8.39 8.08
N THR A 197 5.70 -9.57 8.44
CA THR A 197 6.32 -9.83 9.75
C THR A 197 7.51 -8.92 10.01
N VAL A 198 8.45 -8.79 9.06
CA VAL A 198 9.64 -7.93 9.16
C VAL A 198 9.26 -6.44 9.28
N LYS A 199 8.12 -6.03 8.71
CA LYS A 199 7.59 -4.65 8.83
C LYS A 199 6.80 -4.39 10.11
N GLY A 200 6.70 -5.38 11.02
CA GLY A 200 6.00 -5.25 12.29
C GLY A 200 4.52 -5.64 12.27
N TYR A 201 4.07 -6.36 11.24
CA TYR A 201 2.68 -6.82 11.08
C TYR A 201 2.54 -8.36 11.10
N PRO A 202 3.07 -9.09 12.11
CA PRO A 202 3.04 -10.56 12.14
C PRO A 202 1.62 -11.14 12.24
N GLU A 203 0.66 -10.37 12.78
CA GLU A 203 -0.75 -10.76 12.88
C GLU A 203 -1.54 -10.50 11.58
N MET A 204 -0.95 -9.77 10.60
CA MET A 204 -1.57 -9.59 9.29
C MET A 204 -1.31 -10.82 8.42
N VAL A 205 -2.38 -11.52 8.05
CA VAL A 205 -2.31 -12.76 7.25
C VAL A 205 -3.00 -12.57 5.90
N ILE A 206 -2.21 -12.63 4.83
CA ILE A 206 -2.70 -12.67 3.44
C ILE A 206 -2.31 -14.02 2.84
N ARG A 207 -3.22 -15.00 2.92
CA ARG A 207 -2.92 -16.42 2.62
C ARG A 207 -3.72 -17.01 1.45
N HIS A 208 -4.53 -16.23 0.75
CA HIS A 208 -5.32 -16.74 -0.37
C HIS A 208 -5.62 -15.65 -1.41
N ARG A 209 -5.91 -16.11 -2.62
CA ARG A 209 -6.52 -15.31 -3.69
C ARG A 209 -7.93 -14.86 -3.27
N LEU A 210 -8.37 -13.71 -3.78
CA LEU A 210 -9.72 -13.19 -3.57
C LEU A 210 -10.66 -13.68 -4.66
N ASP A 211 -11.90 -14.01 -4.28
CA ASP A 211 -13.01 -14.31 -5.20
C ASP A 211 -12.79 -15.54 -6.11
N VAL A 212 -11.86 -16.41 -5.74
CA VAL A 212 -11.60 -17.69 -6.42
C VAL A 212 -11.65 -18.82 -5.39
N SER A 213 -12.44 -19.86 -5.68
CA SER A 213 -12.52 -21.05 -4.82
C SER A 213 -11.29 -21.93 -5.02
N MET A 214 -10.42 -21.98 -4.02
CA MET A 214 -9.18 -22.77 -4.02
C MET A 214 -8.95 -23.39 -2.64
N THR A 215 -8.39 -24.61 -2.60
CA THR A 215 -7.97 -25.24 -1.35
C THR A 215 -6.80 -24.48 -0.70
N ALA A 216 -6.50 -24.78 0.57
CA ALA A 216 -5.34 -24.21 1.26
C ALA A 216 -4.02 -24.55 0.53
N ASP A 217 -3.92 -25.77 0.00
CA ASP A 217 -2.80 -26.27 -0.80
C ASP A 217 -2.66 -25.53 -2.15
N GLN A 218 -3.75 -25.38 -2.91
CA GLN A 218 -3.78 -24.60 -4.15
C GLN A 218 -3.40 -23.12 -3.94
N ASN A 219 -3.71 -22.55 -2.76
CA ASN A 219 -3.30 -21.18 -2.42
C ASN A 219 -1.81 -21.05 -2.05
N ARG A 220 -1.13 -22.15 -1.67
CA ARG A 220 0.34 -22.17 -1.50
C ARG A 220 1.08 -22.14 -2.84
N ALA A 221 0.46 -22.63 -3.92
CA ALA A 221 1.04 -22.64 -5.26
C ALA A 221 0.95 -21.28 -5.96
N GLY A 222 2.08 -20.59 -6.10
CA GLY A 222 2.25 -19.37 -6.90
C GLY A 222 2.52 -19.67 -8.38
N ASN A 223 2.00 -18.82 -9.26
CA ASN A 223 2.11 -18.99 -10.71
C ASN A 223 3.53 -18.70 -11.23
N PRO A 224 4.02 -19.41 -12.27
CA PRO A 224 5.16 -18.96 -13.05
C PRO A 224 4.84 -17.62 -13.73
N ILE A 225 5.78 -16.69 -13.72
CA ILE A 225 5.60 -15.35 -14.29
C ILE A 225 6.83 -14.97 -15.12
N VAL A 226 6.58 -14.36 -16.28
CA VAL A 226 7.61 -13.92 -17.23
C VAL A 226 7.40 -12.45 -17.59
N PHE A 227 8.47 -11.67 -17.59
CA PHE A 227 8.45 -10.27 -17.99
C PHE A 227 9.11 -10.07 -19.35
N TYR A 228 8.44 -9.33 -20.24
CA TYR A 228 8.89 -9.03 -21.59
C TYR A 228 8.98 -7.52 -21.85
N ASP A 229 10.01 -7.11 -22.58
CA ASP A 229 10.13 -5.74 -23.10
C ASP A 229 9.16 -5.47 -24.27
N THR A 230 9.25 -4.27 -24.85
CA THR A 230 8.43 -3.87 -26.02
C THR A 230 8.85 -4.53 -27.33
N ALA A 231 9.99 -5.24 -27.37
CA ALA A 231 10.47 -6.04 -28.49
C ALA A 231 10.26 -7.55 -28.25
N SER A 232 9.38 -7.91 -27.30
CA SER A 232 9.07 -9.28 -26.88
C SER A 232 10.28 -10.08 -26.38
N GLN A 233 11.35 -9.41 -25.95
CA GLN A 233 12.51 -10.07 -25.34
C GLN A 233 12.26 -10.28 -23.85
N LYS A 234 12.61 -11.48 -23.35
CA LYS A 234 12.43 -11.85 -21.95
C LYS A 234 13.46 -11.13 -21.08
N ILE A 235 12.99 -10.26 -20.17
CA ILE A 235 13.83 -9.53 -19.21
C ILE A 235 14.02 -10.32 -17.92
N TYR A 236 12.95 -10.93 -17.40
CA TYR A 236 12.95 -11.65 -16.13
C TYR A 236 11.95 -12.81 -16.16
N GLN A 237 12.20 -13.83 -15.35
CA GLN A 237 11.33 -14.98 -15.17
C GLN A 237 11.44 -15.51 -13.74
N GLN A 238 10.29 -15.80 -13.14
CA GLN A 238 10.20 -16.66 -11.96
C GLN A 238 9.47 -17.95 -12.31
N ALA A 239 9.97 -19.08 -11.80
CA ALA A 239 9.25 -20.35 -11.84
C ALA A 239 8.01 -20.30 -10.95
N GLY A 240 7.12 -21.30 -11.10
CA GLY A 240 6.07 -21.52 -10.11
C GLY A 240 6.67 -21.78 -8.73
N THR A 241 6.01 -21.30 -7.69
CA THR A 241 6.47 -21.41 -6.30
C THR A 241 5.50 -22.22 -5.46
N PHE A 242 5.96 -22.83 -4.37
CA PHE A 242 5.10 -23.49 -3.40
C PHE A 242 5.47 -23.05 -1.99
N SER A 243 4.59 -22.25 -1.39
CA SER A 243 4.81 -21.61 -0.10
C SER A 243 4.86 -22.60 1.06
N LYS A 244 5.89 -22.49 1.89
CA LYS A 244 6.04 -23.19 3.16
C LYS A 244 5.62 -22.37 4.37
N ALA A 245 5.07 -21.17 4.16
CA ALA A 245 4.68 -20.28 5.25
C ALA A 245 3.70 -20.95 6.23
N ASP A 246 3.99 -20.82 7.51
CA ASP A 246 3.07 -21.13 8.60
C ASP A 246 2.37 -19.85 9.04
N PHE A 247 1.04 -19.91 9.08
CA PHE A 247 0.21 -18.80 9.52
C PHE A 247 -0.12 -18.93 11.00
N PRO A 248 -0.20 -17.81 11.75
CA PRO A 248 -0.71 -17.81 13.12
C PRO A 248 -2.04 -18.56 13.21
N LYS A 249 -2.13 -19.51 14.13
CA LYS A 249 -3.40 -20.14 14.49
C LYS A 249 -4.26 -19.08 15.17
N LYS A 250 -5.54 -19.00 14.77
CA LYS A 250 -6.55 -18.16 15.44
C LYS A 250 -6.92 -18.74 16.80
#